data_AF-A0A955K0X1-F1
#
_entry.id   AF-A0A955K0X1-F1
#
_cell.length_a   1.000
_cell.length_b   1.000
_cell.length_c   1.000
_cell.angle_alpha   90.00
_cell.angle_beta   90.00
_cell.angle_gamma   90.00
#
_symmetry.space_group_name_H-M   'P 1'
#
loop_
_entity.id
_entity.type
_entity.pdbx_description
1 polymer ?
#
loop_
_entity_poly.entity_id
_entity_poly.type
_entity_poly.pdbx_seq_one_letter_code
_entity_poly.pdbx_strand_id
1 'polypeptide(L)'
;MAPQLTTFAAEAVASSGGPFNSKWFFMALAMAGAAIGLGMVGQAYMKALGRNPEAGKAASQVVIIAAMIEVTALLTFLGALIIK
;
A
#
# COMPACT_ATOMS: atom_id res chain seq x y z
N MET A 1 -23.10 7.38 38.17
CA MET A 1 -21.89 6.55 37.97
C MET A 1 -22.32 5.36 37.13
N ALA A 2 -22.13 5.39 35.81
CA ALA A 2 -22.57 4.30 34.94
C ALA A 2 -21.73 3.03 35.23
N PRO A 3 -22.32 1.83 35.24
CA PRO A 3 -21.61 0.61 35.55
C PRO A 3 -20.54 0.32 34.49
N GLN A 4 -19.33 -0.04 34.92
CA GLN A 4 -18.15 -0.30 34.08
C GLN A 4 -18.45 -1.24 32.89
N LEU A 5 -19.38 -2.19 33.08
CA LEU A 5 -19.83 -3.14 32.06
C LEU A 5 -20.45 -2.45 30.83
N THR A 6 -21.19 -1.35 31.03
CA THR A 6 -21.81 -0.58 29.95
C THR A 6 -20.77 0.21 29.15
N THR A 7 -19.70 0.66 29.81
CA THR A 7 -18.57 1.33 29.16
C THR A 7 -17.76 0.35 28.30
N PHE A 8 -17.44 -0.84 28.83
CA PHE A 8 -16.71 -1.86 28.05
C PHE A 8 -17.50 -2.39 26.86
N ALA A 9 -18.83 -2.58 27.01
CA ALA A 9 -19.69 -2.97 25.90
C ALA A 9 -19.77 -1.87 24.83
N ALA A 10 -19.82 -0.59 25.22
CA ALA A 10 -19.80 0.53 24.29
C ALA A 10 -18.44 0.68 23.57
N GLU A 11 -17.32 0.42 24.26
CA GLU A 11 -15.96 0.47 23.69
C GLU A 11 -15.68 -0.73 22.76
N ALA A 12 -16.23 -1.91 23.06
CA ALA A 12 -16.19 -3.08 22.18
C ALA A 12 -16.98 -2.84 20.88
N VAL A 13 -18.12 -2.15 20.95
CA VAL A 13 -18.91 -1.77 19.77
C VAL A 13 -18.26 -0.61 18.99
N ALA A 14 -17.57 0.31 19.67
CA ALA A 14 -16.80 1.36 19.01
C ALA A 14 -15.53 0.82 18.31
N SER A 15 -14.92 -0.25 18.84
CA SER A 15 -13.76 -0.93 18.25
C SER A 15 -14.10 -1.98 17.19
N SER A 16 -15.36 -2.41 17.10
CA SER A 16 -15.84 -3.19 15.95
C SER A 16 -16.08 -2.25 14.76
N GLY A 17 -15.00 -1.64 14.28
CA GLY A 17 -14.99 -0.87 13.04
C GLY A 17 -15.62 -1.72 11.95
N GLY A 18 -16.69 -1.20 11.35
CA GLY A 18 -17.43 -1.89 10.29
C GLY A 18 -16.55 -2.25 9.09
N PRO A 19 -17.14 -2.81 8.02
CA PRO A 19 -16.42 -3.27 6.82
C PRO A 19 -15.55 -2.19 6.12
N PHE A 20 -15.63 -0.93 6.56
CA PHE A 20 -14.77 0.19 6.19
C PHE A 20 -13.94 0.71 7.37
N ASN A 21 -13.15 -0.15 8.01
CA ASN A 21 -12.09 0.33 8.90
C ASN A 21 -11.10 1.16 8.05
N SER A 22 -10.93 2.44 8.40
CA SER A 22 -10.10 3.41 7.66
C SER A 22 -8.70 2.86 7.36
N LYS A 23 -8.14 2.06 8.27
CA LYS A 23 -6.86 1.35 8.13
C LYS A 23 -6.80 0.47 6.87
N TRP A 24 -7.80 -0.37 6.65
CA TRP A 24 -7.85 -1.28 5.49
C TRP A 24 -8.14 -0.53 4.19
N PHE A 25 -8.93 0.55 4.26
CA PHE A 25 -9.18 1.41 3.11
C PHE A 25 -7.90 2.11 2.64
N PHE A 26 -7.13 2.73 3.56
CA PHE A 26 -5.87 3.37 3.21
C PHE A 26 -4.81 2.36 2.75
N MET A 27 -4.80 1.15 3.32
CA MET A 27 -3.95 0.07 2.83
C MET A 27 -4.29 -0.33 1.39
N ALA A 28 -5.58 -0.53 1.09
CA ALA A 28 -6.03 -0.86 -0.25
C ALA A 28 -5.67 0.25 -1.26
N LEU A 29 -5.81 1.52 -0.86
CA LEU A 29 -5.43 2.66 -1.70
C LEU A 29 -3.92 2.69 -1.97
N ALA A 30 -3.10 2.45 -0.95
CA ALA A 30 -1.64 2.40 -1.10
C ALA A 30 -1.18 1.23 -1.99
N MET A 31 -1.78 0.04 -1.81
CA MET A 31 -1.51 -1.13 -2.65
C MET A 31 -1.93 -0.88 -4.12
N ALA A 32 -3.11 -0.30 -4.33
CA ALA A 32 -3.58 0.05 -5.67
C ALA A 32 -2.66 1.10 -6.33
N GLY A 33 -2.26 2.13 -5.58
CA GLY A 33 -1.31 3.14 -6.05
C GLY A 33 0.04 2.54 -6.42
N ALA A 34 0.57 1.62 -5.61
CA ALA A 34 1.82 0.91 -5.90
C ALA A 34 1.72 0.04 -7.16
N ALA A 35 0.62 -0.72 -7.32
CA ALA A 35 0.39 -1.53 -8.50
C ALA A 35 0.31 -0.69 -9.79
N ILE A 36 -0.42 0.43 -9.75
CA ILE A 36 -0.51 1.36 -10.87
C ILE A 36 0.86 1.99 -11.16
N GLY A 37 1.57 2.45 -10.13
CA GLY A 37 2.91 3.04 -10.26
C GLY A 37 3.92 2.09 -10.91
N LEU A 38 3.97 0.83 -10.44
CA LEU A 38 4.81 -0.20 -11.03
C LEU A 38 4.41 -0.50 -12.48
N GLY A 39 3.11 -0.57 -12.77
CA GLY A 39 2.59 -0.75 -14.12
C GLY A 39 3.06 0.36 -15.07
N MET A 40 2.95 1.63 -14.64
CA MET A 40 3.38 2.78 -15.44
C MET A 40 4.89 2.79 -15.67
N VAL A 41 5.69 2.52 -14.64
CA VAL A 41 7.16 2.45 -14.74
C VAL A 41 7.57 1.30 -15.68
N GLY A 42 6.97 0.12 -15.52
CA GLY A 42 7.23 -1.04 -16.38
C GLY A 42 6.84 -0.78 -17.83
N GLN A 43 5.66 -0.20 -18.08
CA GLN A 43 5.20 0.16 -19.43
C GLN A 43 6.13 1.18 -20.09
N ALA A 44 6.54 2.23 -19.37
CA ALA A 44 7.46 3.23 -19.89
C ALA A 44 8.83 2.62 -20.25
N TYR A 45 9.35 1.76 -19.38
CA TYR A 45 10.60 1.04 -19.63
C TYR A 45 10.50 0.11 -20.85
N MET A 46 9.45 -0.71 -20.95
CA MET A 46 9.25 -1.63 -22.08
C MET A 46 9.08 -0.86 -23.39
N LYS A 47 8.38 0.28 -23.38
CA LYS A 47 8.25 1.16 -24.54
C LYS A 47 9.60 1.78 -24.95
N ALA A 48 10.43 2.16 -23.99
CA ALA A 48 11.78 2.67 -24.27
C ALA A 48 12.68 1.58 -24.84
N LEU A 49 12.66 0.38 -24.25
CA LEU A 49 13.45 -0.77 -24.67
C LEU A 49 13.09 -1.23 -26.08
N GLY A 50 11.81 -1.27 -26.42
CA GLY A 50 11.36 -1.62 -27.77
C GLY A 50 11.75 -0.60 -28.84
N ARG A 51 12.02 0.65 -28.46
CA ARG A 51 12.52 1.71 -29.37
C ARG A 51 14.04 1.75 -29.47
N ASN A 52 14.72 1.48 -28.35
CA ASN A 52 16.16 1.43 -28.29
C ASN A 52 16.59 0.27 -27.37
N PRO A 53 17.19 -0.81 -27.91
CA PRO A 53 17.64 -1.93 -27.11
C PRO A 53 18.75 -1.54 -26.11
N GLU A 54 19.50 -0.45 -26.36
CA GLU A 54 20.51 0.05 -25.41
C GLU A 54 19.90 0.60 -24.12
N ALA A 55 18.60 0.94 -24.10
CA ALA A 55 17.88 1.31 -22.89
C ALA A 55 17.85 0.17 -21.86
N GLY A 56 18.14 -1.07 -22.27
CA GLY A 56 18.29 -2.21 -21.36
C GLY A 56 19.37 -2.02 -20.29
N LYS A 57 20.34 -1.14 -20.53
CA LYS A 57 21.35 -0.77 -19.53
C LYS A 57 20.74 -0.07 -18.31
N ALA A 58 19.58 0.56 -18.46
CA ALA A 58 18.85 1.21 -17.38
C ALA A 58 18.00 0.23 -16.54
N ALA A 59 17.97 -1.08 -16.87
CA ALA A 59 17.19 -2.08 -16.14
C ALA A 59 17.41 -2.02 -14.62
N SER A 60 18.66 -1.89 -14.18
CA SER A 60 19.01 -1.79 -12.76
C SER A 60 18.39 -0.55 -12.10
N GLN A 61 18.38 0.59 -12.78
CA GLN A 61 17.75 1.82 -12.27
C GLN A 61 16.23 1.66 -12.17
N VAL A 62 15.61 1.01 -13.16
CA VAL A 62 14.16 0.72 -13.14
C VAL A 62 13.79 -0.22 -11.99
N VAL A 63 14.62 -1.23 -11.70
CA VAL A 63 14.43 -2.11 -10.54
C VAL A 63 14.56 -1.36 -9.22
N ILE A 64 15.49 -0.40 -9.11
CA ILE A 64 15.60 0.46 -7.91
C ILE A 64 14.33 1.29 -7.72
N ILE A 65 13.79 1.88 -8.80
CA ILE A 65 12.52 2.63 -8.73
C ILE A 65 11.38 1.71 -8.30
N ALA A 66 11.29 0.50 -8.87
CA ALA A 66 10.29 -0.48 -8.49
C ALA A 66 10.39 -0.86 -7.00
N ALA A 67 11.61 -1.09 -6.51
CA ALA A 67 11.86 -1.39 -5.10
C ALA A 67 11.43 -0.25 -4.18
N MET A 68 11.65 1.02 -4.56
CA MET A 68 11.20 2.18 -3.76
C MET A 68 9.67 2.25 -3.67
N ILE A 69 8.96 1.91 -4.75
CA ILE A 69 7.50 1.82 -4.76
C ILE A 69 7.04 0.67 -3.84
N GLU A 70 7.66 -0.51 -3.95
CA GLU A 70 7.32 -1.64 -3.09
C GLU A 70 7.61 -1.39 -1.62
N VAL A 71 8.72 -0.74 -1.26
CA VAL A 71 9.03 -0.42 0.14
C VAL A 71 7.93 0.44 0.76
N THR A 72 7.40 1.43 0.02
CA THR A 72 6.28 2.26 0.48
C THR A 72 5.01 1.43 0.70
N ALA A 73 4.73 0.52 -0.23
CA ALA A 73 3.62 -0.41 -0.15
C ALA A 73 3.76 -1.32 1.09
N LEU A 74 4.92 -1.94 1.28
CA LEU A 74 5.21 -2.85 2.39
C LEU A 74 5.17 -2.15 3.75
N LEU A 75 5.65 -0.91 3.85
CA LEU A 75 5.54 -0.12 5.07
C LEU A 75 4.08 0.20 5.40
N THR A 76 3.26 0.51 4.39
CA THR A 76 1.83 0.75 4.58
C THR A 76 1.11 -0.53 5.00
N PHE A 77 1.44 -1.67 4.38
CA PHE A 77 0.92 -2.97 4.77
C PHE A 77 1.30 -3.33 6.21
N LEU A 78 2.57 -3.16 6.58
CA LEU A 78 3.04 -3.43 7.94
C LEU A 78 2.33 -2.52 8.96
N GLY A 79 2.24 -1.22 8.69
CA GLY A 79 1.46 -0.27 9.50
C GLY A 79 0.00 -0.69 9.63
N ALA A 80 -0.59 -1.14 8.52
CA ALA A 80 -1.94 -1.68 8.45
C ALA A 80 -2.11 -3.05 9.15
N LEU A 81 -1.05 -3.68 9.65
CA LEU A 81 -1.16 -4.84 10.55
C LEU A 81 -0.98 -4.42 12.02
N ILE A 82 0.03 -3.60 12.32
CA ILE A 82 0.43 -3.32 13.71
C ILE A 82 -0.39 -2.23 14.42
N ILE A 83 -0.96 -1.27 13.69
CA ILE A 83 -1.74 -0.18 14.31
C ILE A 83 -3.08 -0.75 14.83
N LYS A 84 -3.38 -0.56 16.11
CA LYS A 84 -4.56 -1.17 16.75
C LYS A 84 -5.84 -0.36 16.55
#